data_AF-A0A085GJJ8-F1
#
_entry.id   AF-A0A085GJJ8-F1
#
_cell.length_a   1.000
_cell.length_b   1.000
_cell.length_c   1.000
_cell.angle_alpha   90.00
_cell.angle_beta   90.00
_cell.angle_gamma   90.00
#
_symmetry.space_group_name_H-M   'P 1'
#
loop_
_entity.id
_entity.type
_entity.pdbx_description
1 polymer ?
#
loop_
_entity_poly.entity_id
_entity_poly.type
_entity_poly.pdbx_seq_one_letter_code
_entity_poly.pdbx_strand_id
1 'polypeptide(L)'
;MLQHLGLQSRWLLWLTPQQKLSRNWLSQSGLPVSKIVQVSQMNSMSPVDAMEKALLTGNYSVVLGWLPDLNDSERERLRLAALHGGSYGFIMRPTNAQISAHGQQSTVKIQSSVYH
;
A
#
# COMPACT_ATOMS: atom_id res chain seq x y z
N MET A 1 0.55 11.04 6.34
CA MET A 1 -0.50 9.99 6.33
C MET A 1 0.05 8.62 6.77
N LEU A 2 1.11 8.08 6.16
CA LEU A 2 1.75 6.81 6.59
C LEU A 2 2.33 6.87 8.02
N GLN A 3 2.89 8.01 8.43
CA GLN A 3 3.45 8.17 9.78
C GLN A 3 2.41 8.06 10.92
N HIS A 4 1.13 8.37 10.65
CA HIS A 4 0.08 8.26 11.67
C HIS A 4 -0.43 6.81 11.82
N LEU A 5 -0.22 5.96 10.81
CA LEU A 5 -0.57 4.54 10.87
C LEU A 5 0.41 3.75 11.75
N GLY A 6 1.65 4.24 11.92
CA GLY A 6 2.63 3.69 12.87
C GLY A 6 2.31 3.98 14.35
N LEU A 7 1.42 4.94 14.64
CA LEU A 7 0.95 5.23 16.00
C LEU A 7 -0.13 4.24 16.46
N GLN A 8 -0.89 3.67 15.52
CA GLN A 8 -1.82 2.59 15.78
C GLN A 8 -1.01 1.31 15.90
N SER A 9 -0.93 0.71 17.09
CA SER A 9 -0.03 -0.41 17.41
C SER A 9 -0.30 -1.74 16.67
N ARG A 10 -1.04 -1.75 15.56
CA ARG A 10 -1.42 -2.95 14.80
C ARG A 10 -0.49 -3.21 13.62
N TRP A 11 -0.59 -4.42 13.08
CA TRP A 11 0.31 -4.94 12.05
C TRP A 11 0.01 -4.35 10.65
N LEU A 12 1.03 -4.30 9.80
CA LEU A 12 0.93 -3.97 8.39
C LEU A 12 1.06 -5.27 7.58
N LEU A 13 0.07 -5.60 6.75
CA LEU A 13 0.14 -6.79 5.88
C LEU A 13 0.52 -6.39 4.46
N TRP A 14 1.42 -7.17 3.87
CA TRP A 14 1.92 -6.96 2.52
C TRP A 14 1.76 -8.23 1.68
N LEU A 15 0.83 -8.20 0.72
CA LEU A 15 0.52 -9.29 -0.21
C LEU A 15 1.27 -9.06 -1.53
N THR A 16 2.38 -9.75 -1.77
CA THR A 16 3.15 -9.64 -3.03
C THR A 16 3.31 -10.97 -3.73
N PRO A 17 3.06 -11.04 -5.05
CA PRO A 17 3.24 -12.30 -5.77
C PRO A 17 4.71 -12.70 -5.96
N GLN A 18 5.68 -11.79 -6.17
CA GLN A 18 7.07 -12.21 -6.49
C GLN A 18 8.21 -11.26 -6.08
N GLN A 19 7.94 -10.06 -5.54
CA GLN A 19 8.99 -9.08 -5.23
C GLN A 19 9.31 -9.05 -3.72
N LYS A 20 10.59 -9.24 -3.38
CA LYS A 20 11.08 -9.01 -2.01
C LYS A 20 11.06 -7.51 -1.74
N LEU A 21 10.40 -7.10 -0.66
CA LEU A 21 10.36 -5.70 -0.27
C LEU A 21 11.76 -5.25 0.17
N SER A 22 12.24 -4.13 -0.37
CA SER A 22 13.55 -3.58 0.00
C SER A 22 13.51 -3.15 1.47
N ARG A 23 14.31 -3.80 2.31
CA ARG A 23 14.47 -3.41 3.73
C ARG A 23 14.96 -1.98 3.89
N ASN A 24 15.77 -1.50 2.94
CA ASN A 24 16.26 -0.12 2.94
C ASN A 24 15.12 0.88 2.68
N TRP A 25 14.24 0.57 1.70
CA TRP A 25 13.06 1.40 1.45
C TRP A 25 12.11 1.41 2.66
N LEU A 26 11.90 0.24 3.29
CA LEU A 26 11.11 0.13 4.51
C LEU A 26 11.64 1.02 5.64
N SER A 27 12.95 0.93 5.93
CA SER A 27 13.60 1.74 6.96
C SER A 27 13.44 3.25 6.70
N GLN A 28 13.53 3.66 5.42
CA GLN A 28 13.43 5.06 5.02
C GLN A 28 11.98 5.57 4.92
N SER A 29 11.00 4.68 4.77
CA SER A 29 9.58 5.03 4.64
C SER A 29 8.91 5.50 5.94
N GLY A 30 9.59 5.38 7.09
CA GLY A 30 9.02 5.66 8.41
C GLY A 30 8.00 4.63 8.88
N LEU A 31 7.94 3.46 8.21
CA LEU A 31 7.10 2.33 8.64
C LEU A 31 7.80 1.53 9.75
N PRO A 32 7.07 1.07 10.78
CA PRO A 32 7.64 0.22 11.81
C PRO A 32 7.98 -1.15 11.23
N VAL A 33 9.24 -1.35 10.84
CA VAL A 33 9.74 -2.58 10.19
C VAL A 33 9.46 -3.84 11.01
N SER A 34 9.37 -3.72 12.34
CA SER A 34 9.03 -4.82 13.26
C SER A 34 7.57 -5.28 13.20
N LYS A 35 6.68 -4.55 12.54
CA LYS A 35 5.23 -4.84 12.47
C LYS A 35 4.75 -5.14 11.05
N ILE A 36 5.64 -5.65 10.20
CA ILE A 36 5.31 -5.96 8.80
C ILE A 36 5.25 -7.47 8.61
N VAL A 37 4.11 -7.95 8.14
CA VAL A 37 3.92 -9.34 7.70
C VAL A 37 3.90 -9.36 6.18
N GLN A 38 4.77 -10.15 5.57
CA GLN A 38 4.78 -10.35 4.12
C GLN A 38 4.22 -11.74 3.79
N VAL A 39 3.23 -11.80 2.92
CA VAL A 39 2.70 -13.06 2.37
C VAL A 39 3.07 -13.11 0.90
N SER A 40 4.02 -13.99 0.59
CA SER A 40 4.60 -14.16 -0.75
C SER A 40 4.03 -15.36 -1.51
N GLN A 41 3.39 -16.28 -0.80
CA GLN A 41 2.79 -17.49 -1.35
C GLN A 41 1.34 -17.55 -0.87
N MET A 42 0.42 -17.20 -1.76
CA MET A 42 -1.01 -17.35 -1.52
C MET A 42 -1.42 -18.71 -2.12
N ASN A 43 -1.55 -19.74 -1.28
CA ASN A 43 -2.11 -21.04 -1.68
C ASN A 43 -3.50 -20.82 -2.30
N SER A 44 -3.78 -21.40 -3.48
CA SER A 44 -5.09 -21.60 -4.17
C SER A 44 -6.20 -20.53 -4.07
N MET A 45 -5.97 -19.41 -3.40
CA MET A 45 -6.88 -18.35 -3.03
C MET A 45 -6.52 -17.14 -3.88
N SER A 46 -7.54 -16.48 -4.41
CA SER A 46 -7.31 -15.27 -5.19
C SER A 46 -6.68 -14.18 -4.29
N PRO A 47 -5.80 -13.33 -4.83
CA PRO A 47 -5.26 -12.19 -4.08
C PRO A 47 -6.34 -11.28 -3.50
N VAL A 48 -7.50 -11.18 -4.18
CA VAL A 48 -8.65 -10.40 -3.74
C VAL A 48 -9.26 -11.01 -2.47
N ASP A 49 -9.52 -12.32 -2.47
CA ASP A 49 -10.08 -13.00 -1.30
C ASP A 49 -9.10 -13.01 -0.11
N ALA A 50 -7.80 -13.11 -0.39
CA ALA A 50 -6.76 -13.01 0.63
C ALA A 50 -6.76 -11.62 1.28
N MET A 51 -6.87 -10.56 0.48
CA MET A 51 -6.97 -9.18 0.97
C MET A 51 -8.27 -8.95 1.74
N GLU A 52 -9.40 -9.46 1.25
CA GLU A 52 -10.69 -9.39 1.92
C GLU A 52 -10.62 -10.02 3.32
N LYS A 53 -10.13 -11.26 3.42
CA LYS A 53 -9.99 -11.95 4.70
C LYS A 53 -9.07 -11.21 5.66
N ALA A 54 -7.94 -10.71 5.18
CA ALA A 54 -7.02 -9.94 5.99
C ALA A 54 -7.67 -8.67 6.57
N LEU A 55 -8.39 -7.92 5.74
CA LEU A 55 -9.11 -6.72 6.17
C LEU A 55 -10.16 -7.06 7.23
N LEU A 56 -10.94 -8.13 7.03
CA LEU A 56 -11.99 -8.57 7.96
C LEU A 56 -11.45 -8.97 9.35
N THR A 57 -10.20 -9.45 9.45
CA THR A 57 -9.65 -9.91 10.74
C THR A 57 -9.57 -8.81 11.80
N GLY A 58 -9.48 -7.55 11.39
CA GLY A 58 -9.24 -6.44 12.31
C GLY A 58 -7.89 -6.50 13.04
N ASN A 59 -6.95 -7.33 12.57
CA ASN A 59 -5.61 -7.44 13.17
C ASN A 59 -4.58 -6.49 12.52
N TYR A 60 -4.92 -5.93 11.36
CA TYR A 60 -4.01 -5.12 10.55
C TYR A 60 -4.50 -3.68 10.46
N SER A 61 -3.68 -2.67 10.75
CA SER A 61 -4.06 -1.27 10.45
C SER A 61 -4.18 -1.04 8.95
N VAL A 62 -3.35 -1.74 8.18
CA VAL A 62 -3.24 -1.57 6.73
C VAL A 62 -2.96 -2.92 6.08
N VAL A 63 -3.63 -3.18 4.96
CA VAL A 63 -3.37 -4.30 4.07
C VAL A 63 -3.01 -3.75 2.69
N LEU A 64 -1.83 -4.09 2.20
CA LEU A 64 -1.31 -3.71 0.89
C LEU A 64 -1.27 -4.93 -0.02
N GLY A 65 -1.72 -4.81 -1.27
CA GLY A 65 -1.69 -5.92 -2.22
C GLY A 65 -1.53 -5.53 -3.69
N TRP A 66 -0.87 -6.40 -4.45
CA TRP A 66 -0.93 -6.38 -5.92
C TRP A 66 -2.10 -7.24 -6.34
N LEU A 67 -3.18 -6.59 -6.77
CA LEU A 67 -4.38 -7.25 -7.25
C LEU A 67 -4.49 -7.08 -8.77
N PRO A 68 -5.15 -8.04 -9.47
CA PRO A 68 -5.60 -7.80 -10.83
C PRO A 68 -6.65 -6.66 -10.88
N ASP A 69 -7.10 -6.31 -12.08
CA ASP A 69 -8.18 -5.35 -12.21
C ASP A 69 -9.44 -5.84 -11.49
N LEU A 70 -9.95 -4.98 -10.61
CA LEU A 70 -11.13 -5.27 -9.81
C LEU A 70 -12.37 -4.74 -10.49
N ASN A 71 -13.41 -5.56 -10.55
CA ASN A 71 -14.76 -5.12 -10.86
C ASN A 71 -15.38 -4.36 -9.67
N ASP A 72 -16.52 -3.71 -9.88
CA ASP A 72 -17.15 -2.86 -8.85
C ASP A 72 -17.61 -3.65 -7.63
N SER A 73 -18.06 -4.90 -7.81
CA SER A 73 -18.44 -5.79 -6.70
C SER A 73 -17.25 -6.15 -5.82
N GLU A 74 -16.10 -6.47 -6.43
CA GLU A 74 -14.84 -6.72 -5.70
C GLU A 74 -14.35 -5.50 -4.94
N ARG A 75 -14.44 -4.31 -5.55
CA ARG A 75 -14.06 -3.05 -4.88
C ARG A 75 -14.94 -2.79 -3.67
N GLU A 76 -16.26 -2.99 -3.81
CA GLU A 76 -17.19 -2.77 -2.71
C GLU A 76 -16.99 -3.80 -1.59
N ARG A 77 -16.76 -5.09 -1.93
CA ARG A 77 -16.40 -6.11 -0.94
C ARG A 77 -15.18 -5.72 -0.12
N LEU A 78 -14.09 -5.32 -0.78
CA LEU A 78 -12.87 -4.88 -0.10
C LEU A 78 -13.10 -3.63 0.76
N ARG A 79 -13.93 -2.68 0.28
CA ARG A 79 -14.29 -1.48 1.04
C ARG A 79 -15.06 -1.82 2.31
N LEU A 80 -16.05 -2.71 2.22
CA LEU A 80 -16.84 -3.15 3.37
C LEU A 80 -15.97 -3.94 4.36
N ALA A 81 -15.09 -4.81 3.87
CA ALA A 81 -14.13 -5.54 4.70
C ALA A 81 -13.17 -4.60 5.46
N ALA A 82 -12.66 -3.57 4.78
CA ALA A 82 -11.82 -2.54 5.37
C ALA A 82 -12.55 -1.77 6.49
N LEU A 83 -13.79 -1.36 6.22
CA LEU A 83 -14.64 -0.69 7.20
C LEU A 83 -14.91 -1.59 8.42
N HIS A 84 -15.26 -2.86 8.18
CA HIS A 84 -15.54 -3.82 9.24
C HIS A 84 -14.32 -4.08 10.15
N GLY A 85 -13.13 -4.24 9.57
CA GLY A 85 -11.91 -4.47 10.34
C GLY A 85 -11.28 -3.23 10.96
N GLY A 86 -11.80 -2.03 10.67
CA GLY A 86 -11.15 -0.77 11.01
C GLY A 86 -9.75 -0.66 10.39
N SER A 87 -9.61 -1.14 9.15
CA SER A 87 -8.33 -1.31 8.45
C SER A 87 -8.36 -0.50 7.15
N TYR A 88 -7.20 -0.06 6.66
CA TYR A 88 -7.09 0.53 5.33
C TYR A 88 -6.60 -0.50 4.30
N GLY A 89 -7.21 -0.54 3.13
CA GLY A 89 -6.75 -1.35 2.00
C GLY A 89 -6.07 -0.49 0.94
N PHE A 90 -4.84 -0.82 0.54
CA PHE A 90 -4.17 -0.19 -0.61
C PHE A 90 -3.85 -1.23 -1.68
N ILE A 91 -4.21 -0.89 -2.92
CA ILE A 91 -3.98 -1.72 -4.08
C ILE A 91 -2.89 -1.07 -4.92
N MET A 92 -1.81 -1.80 -5.15
CA MET A 92 -0.70 -1.33 -5.98
C MET A 92 -0.89 -1.83 -7.40
N ARG A 93 -0.68 -0.91 -8.35
CA ARG A 93 -0.66 -1.19 -9.78
C ARG A 93 0.75 -0.92 -10.28
N PRO A 94 1.34 -1.79 -11.11
CA PRO A 94 2.58 -1.46 -11.78
C PRO A 94 2.32 -0.24 -12.66
N THR A 95 2.93 0.89 -12.34
CA THR A 95 3.01 2.01 -13.27
C THR A 95 3.84 1.51 -14.44
N ASN A 96 3.20 1.14 -15.55
CA ASN A 96 3.93 0.81 -16.76
C ASN A 96 4.75 2.06 -17.10
N ALA A 97 6.05 2.04 -16.87
CA ALA A 97 6.95 3.16 -17.12
C ALA A 97 7.15 3.31 -18.63
N GLN A 98 6.07 3.56 -19.36
CA GLN A 98 6.13 4.37 -20.57
C GLN A 98 6.21 5.80 -20.06
N ILE A 99 7.44 6.21 -19.70
CA ILE A 99 7.79 7.62 -19.66
C ILE A 99 7.60 8.08 -21.10
N SER A 100 6.40 8.57 -21.43
CA SER A 100 6.22 9.40 -22.61
C SER A 100 7.13 10.61 -22.40
N ALA A 101 8.25 10.61 -23.11
CA ALA A 101 9.14 11.75 -23.27
C ALA A 101 8.41 12.88 -24.02
N HIS A 102 7.44 13.51 -23.35
CA HIS A 102 6.80 14.72 -23.84
C HIS A 102 6.61 15.69 -22.68
N GLY A 103 7.68 16.45 -22.44
CA GLY A 103 7.60 17.89 -22.19
C GLY A 103 6.69 18.35 -21.06
N GLN A 104 7.10 18.14 -19.82
CA GLN A 104 6.86 19.16 -18.80
C GLN A 104 8.22 19.57 -18.24
N GLN A 105 8.80 20.59 -18.88
CA GLN A 105 9.96 21.30 -18.37
C GLN A 105 9.59 21.89 -17.01
N SER A 106 10.19 21.33 -15.97
CA SER A 106 10.24 21.92 -14.64
C SER A 106 10.79 23.34 -14.73
N THR A 107 9.93 24.35 -14.53
CA THR A 107 10.37 25.64 -14.03
C THR A 107 9.54 25.99 -12.81
N VAL A 108 9.84 25.31 -11.71
CA VAL A 108 9.56 25.88 -10.39
C VAL A 108 10.88 26.45 -9.89
N LYS A 109 11.20 27.67 -10.35
CA LYS A 109 12.21 28.52 -9.72
C LYS A 109 11.62 29.00 -8.39
N ILE A 110 11.85 28.23 -7.33
CA ILE A 110 11.63 28.74 -5.97
C ILE A 110 12.87 29.60 -5.65
N GLN A 111 12.78 30.90 -5.92
CA GLN A 111 13.72 31.86 -5.34
C GLN A 111 13.37 31.98 -3.86
N SER A 112 14.12 31.28 -3.02
CA SER A 112 14.16 31.54 -1.59
C SER A 112 14.91 32.86 -1.37
N SER A 113 14.18 33.93 -1.06
CA SER A 113 14.76 35.09 -0.38
C SER A 113 14.32 35.07 1.08
N VAL A 114 15.29 34.87 1.96
CA VAL A 114 15.15 35.07 3.41
C VAL A 114 15.86 36.39 3.78
N TYR A 115 15.34 37.05 4.82
CA TYR A 115 15.91 38.11 5.68
C TYR A 115 15.74 39.58 5.26
N HIS A 116 14.88 40.30 5.98
CA HIS A 116 15.23 41.02 7.23
C HIS A 116 14.04 41.02 8.19
#